data_AF-A0A813R8B6-F1
#
_entry.id   AF-A0A813R8B6-F1
#
_cell.length_a   1.000
_cell.length_b   1.000
_cell.length_c   1.000
_cell.angle_alpha   90.00
_cell.angle_beta   90.00
_cell.angle_gamma   90.00
#
_symmetry.space_group_name_H-M   'P 1'
#
loop_
_entity.id
_entity.type
_entity.pdbx_description
1 polymer ?
#
loop_
_entity_poly.entity_id
_entity_poly.type
_entity_poly.pdbx_seq_one_letter_code
_entity_poly.pdbx_strand_id
1 'polypeptide(L)'
;PSSSNVDKPNMTLKTNDRIERSINDGGRYARLGSSGKFYCEGPLNTYCSCCNGKCGPTNGCNCVHCMKLDVEKQKLSHGWFVNSDGASARKSVQTKLFYCGRRVLMGVLGCDGYCGPTDGPNCQACQKLSRQQDRYASIW
;
A
#
# COMPACT_ATOMS: atom_id res chain seq x y z
N PRO A 1 51.20 4.63 -7.77
CA PRO A 1 49.97 4.80 -6.96
C PRO A 1 48.80 5.23 -7.85
N SER A 2 48.19 4.27 -8.53
CA SER A 2 47.00 4.47 -9.37
C SER A 2 45.79 3.90 -8.64
N SER A 3 45.05 4.78 -7.97
CA SER A 3 43.80 4.43 -7.29
C SER A 3 42.74 4.08 -8.33
N SER A 4 42.31 2.81 -8.35
CA SER A 4 41.16 2.34 -9.10
C SER A 4 39.88 2.90 -8.47
N ASN A 5 39.19 3.77 -9.21
CA ASN A 5 37.81 4.14 -8.92
C ASN A 5 36.94 2.89 -9.12
N VAL A 6 36.48 2.32 -8.01
CA VAL A 6 35.45 1.28 -8.02
C VAL A 6 34.14 1.96 -8.38
N ASP A 7 33.62 1.66 -9.57
CA ASP A 7 32.30 2.06 -10.02
C ASP A 7 31.25 1.63 -8.99
N LYS A 8 30.60 2.61 -8.37
CA LYS A 8 29.43 2.37 -7.54
C LYS A 8 28.30 1.91 -8.48
N PRO A 9 27.69 0.73 -8.26
CA PRO A 9 26.58 0.31 -9.10
C PRO A 9 25.46 1.33 -8.95
N ASN A 10 25.19 1.99 -10.09
CA ASN A 10 24.08 2.88 -10.31
C ASN A 10 22.80 2.13 -9.93
N MET A 11 22.06 2.65 -8.95
CA MET A 11 20.82 2.04 -8.46
C MET A 11 19.73 2.27 -9.51
N THR A 12 19.82 1.52 -10.61
CA THR A 12 18.80 1.48 -11.65
C THR A 12 17.51 1.05 -10.98
N LEU A 13 16.51 1.94 -11.01
CA LEU A 13 15.13 1.71 -10.58
C LEU A 13 14.75 0.29 -10.98
N LYS A 14 14.56 -0.60 -9.99
CA LYS A 14 14.11 -1.97 -10.23
C LYS A 14 12.80 -1.87 -11.00
N THR A 15 12.92 -2.10 -12.31
CA THR A 15 11.86 -2.16 -13.28
C THR A 15 10.74 -3.01 -12.73
N ASN A 16 9.53 -2.43 -12.65
CA ASN A 16 8.22 -3.05 -12.44
C ASN A 16 8.18 -4.58 -12.62
N ASP A 17 8.77 -5.34 -11.69
CA ASP A 17 8.75 -6.78 -11.74
C ASP A 17 7.37 -7.22 -11.25
N ARG A 18 6.42 -7.25 -12.18
CA ARG A 18 5.03 -7.68 -11.94
C ARG A 18 4.93 -9.15 -11.54
N ILE A 19 6.05 -9.90 -11.53
CA ILE A 19 6.12 -11.26 -11.01
C ILE A 19 6.92 -11.35 -9.70
N GLU A 20 7.32 -10.22 -9.11
CA GLU A 20 8.11 -10.20 -7.87
C GLU A 20 7.44 -11.07 -6.80
N ARG A 21 8.22 -12.01 -6.28
CA ARG A 21 7.85 -12.89 -5.19
C ARG A 21 8.72 -12.57 -3.98
N SER A 22 8.11 -12.45 -2.81
CA SER A 22 8.80 -12.25 -1.54
C SER A 22 8.11 -13.05 -0.45
N ILE A 23 8.81 -13.35 0.65
CA ILE A 23 8.20 -13.96 1.84
C ILE A 23 7.81 -12.81 2.78
N ASN A 24 6.55 -12.76 3.22
CA ASN A 24 6.12 -11.79 4.22
C ASN A 24 6.50 -12.26 5.65
N ASP A 25 6.34 -11.39 6.65
CA ASP A 25 6.69 -11.72 8.04
C ASP A 25 5.79 -12.80 8.68
N GLY A 26 4.70 -13.18 8.00
CA GLY A 26 3.88 -14.35 8.34
C GLY A 26 4.36 -15.65 7.68
N GLY A 27 5.54 -15.67 7.06
CA GLY A 27 6.13 -16.85 6.42
C GLY A 27 5.46 -17.28 5.11
N ARG A 28 4.56 -16.46 4.54
CA ARG A 28 3.83 -16.79 3.30
C ARG A 28 4.49 -16.15 2.10
N TYR A 29 4.55 -16.89 1.00
CA TYR A 29 4.91 -16.31 -0.29
C TYR A 29 3.85 -15.32 -0.74
N ALA A 30 4.27 -14.08 -0.96
CA ALA A 30 3.46 -13.01 -1.52
C ALA A 30 3.97 -12.64 -2.92
N ARG A 31 3.04 -12.29 -3.81
CA ARG A 31 3.32 -11.80 -5.16
C ARG A 31 2.86 -10.36 -5.32
N LEU A 32 3.62 -9.57 -6.07
CA LEU A 32 3.23 -8.22 -6.44
C LEU A 32 2.06 -8.29 -7.44
N GLY A 33 0.90 -7.77 -7.04
CA GLY A 33 -0.27 -7.64 -7.91
C GLY A 33 -0.12 -6.48 -8.90
N SER A 34 -1.04 -6.39 -9.86
CA SER A 34 -1.07 -5.32 -10.86
C SER A 34 -1.24 -3.91 -10.28
N SER A 35 -1.78 -3.80 -9.07
CA SER A 35 -1.84 -2.55 -8.31
C SER A 35 -0.50 -2.12 -7.73
N GLY A 36 0.52 -2.99 -7.69
CA GLY A 36 1.77 -2.72 -6.97
C GLY A 36 1.70 -3.01 -5.47
N LYS A 37 0.72 -3.81 -5.03
CA LYS A 37 0.65 -4.39 -3.67
C LYS A 37 0.99 -5.86 -3.65
N PHE A 38 1.61 -6.32 -2.57
CA PHE A 38 1.84 -7.73 -2.32
C PHE A 38 0.58 -8.43 -1.81
N TYR A 39 0.35 -9.64 -2.31
CA TYR A 39 -0.74 -10.51 -1.85
C TYR A 39 -0.28 -11.96 -1.74
N CYS A 40 -0.73 -12.66 -0.70
CA CYS A 40 -0.29 -14.04 -0.40
C CYS A 40 -1.42 -15.09 -0.48
N GLU A 41 -2.63 -14.69 -0.86
CA GLU A 41 -3.84 -15.56 -0.97
C GLU A 41 -4.26 -16.32 0.29
N GLY A 42 -3.48 -16.27 1.36
CA GLY A 42 -3.78 -16.89 2.64
C GLY A 42 -4.87 -16.14 3.42
N PRO A 43 -5.36 -16.70 4.53
CA PRO A 43 -6.45 -16.10 5.29
C PRO A 43 -6.07 -14.73 5.88
N LEU A 44 -7.06 -13.85 6.01
CA LEU A 44 -6.92 -12.56 6.70
C LEU A 44 -6.92 -12.71 8.23
N ASN A 45 -7.39 -13.86 8.75
CA ASN A 45 -7.53 -14.15 10.18
C ASN A 45 -8.34 -13.09 10.95
N THR A 46 -9.30 -12.46 10.27
CA THR A 46 -10.22 -11.47 10.86
C THR A 46 -11.48 -11.42 10.02
N TYR A 47 -12.60 -11.05 10.63
CA TYR A 47 -13.84 -10.81 9.90
C TYR A 47 -13.69 -9.57 8.99
N CYS A 48 -14.13 -9.68 7.74
CA CYS A 48 -14.28 -8.54 6.84
C CYS A 48 -15.52 -8.77 5.99
N SER A 49 -16.53 -7.93 6.21
CA SER A 49 -17.74 -7.86 5.38
C SER A 49 -17.46 -7.40 3.93
N CYS A 50 -16.22 -7.04 3.64
CA CYS A 50 -15.77 -6.39 2.42
C CYS A 50 -15.12 -7.33 1.38
N CYS A 51 -14.82 -8.59 1.73
CA CYS A 51 -14.07 -9.50 0.85
C CYS A 51 -14.30 -10.96 1.25
N ASN A 52 -13.72 -11.91 0.49
CA ASN A 52 -13.86 -13.35 0.73
C ASN A 52 -13.05 -13.91 1.93
N GLY A 53 -12.55 -13.06 2.82
CA GLY A 53 -11.74 -13.46 3.99
C GLY A 53 -10.31 -13.90 3.67
N LYS A 54 -9.88 -13.85 2.40
CA LYS A 54 -8.50 -14.13 1.97
C LYS A 54 -7.74 -12.85 1.66
N CYS A 55 -6.41 -12.94 1.72
CA CYS A 55 -5.55 -11.94 1.11
C CYS A 55 -5.82 -11.95 -0.40
N GLY A 56 -5.86 -10.79 -1.06
CA GLY A 56 -6.17 -10.65 -2.50
C GLY A 56 -5.27 -11.47 -3.46
N PRO A 57 -5.26 -11.15 -4.77
CA PRO A 57 -5.97 -10.04 -5.43
C PRO A 57 -7.41 -10.37 -5.85
N THR A 58 -7.81 -11.63 -5.92
CA THR A 58 -9.04 -12.10 -6.58
C THR A 58 -10.30 -11.97 -5.69
N ASN A 59 -10.55 -10.78 -5.14
CA ASN A 59 -11.61 -10.45 -4.14
C ASN A 59 -11.21 -10.61 -2.66
N GLY A 60 -9.92 -10.44 -2.36
CA GLY A 60 -9.38 -10.42 -1.00
C GLY A 60 -8.80 -9.06 -0.63
N CYS A 61 -8.88 -8.68 0.64
CA CYS A 61 -8.16 -7.49 1.12
C CYS A 61 -6.65 -7.78 1.22
N ASN A 62 -5.81 -6.77 1.46
CA ASN A 62 -4.43 -7.02 1.84
C ASN A 62 -4.39 -7.46 3.32
N CYS A 63 -3.59 -8.49 3.63
CA CYS A 63 -3.42 -8.96 5.02
C CYS A 63 -2.36 -8.11 5.74
N VAL A 64 -2.33 -8.16 7.09
CA VAL A 64 -1.36 -7.37 7.89
C VAL A 64 0.09 -7.65 7.49
N HIS A 65 0.43 -8.93 7.28
CA HIS A 65 1.78 -9.36 6.88
C HIS A 65 2.19 -8.82 5.50
N CYS A 66 1.27 -8.85 4.53
CA CYS A 66 1.55 -8.28 3.20
C CYS A 66 1.57 -6.75 3.22
N MET A 67 0.76 -6.10 4.06
CA MET A 67 0.84 -4.64 4.23
C MET A 67 2.20 -4.23 4.81
N LYS A 68 2.71 -4.97 5.79
CA LYS A 68 4.05 -4.71 6.35
C LYS A 68 5.13 -4.87 5.27
N LEU A 69 5.05 -5.93 4.46
CA LEU A 69 5.93 -6.10 3.31
C LEU A 69 5.82 -4.93 2.31
N ASP A 70 4.60 -4.45 2.02
CA ASP A 70 4.40 -3.27 1.16
C ASP A 70 5.09 -2.01 1.73
N VAL A 71 4.90 -1.77 3.03
CA VAL A 71 5.53 -0.67 3.77
C VAL A 71 7.06 -0.74 3.72
N GLU A 72 7.63 -1.92 3.95
CA GLU A 72 9.08 -2.16 3.92
C GLU A 72 9.65 -1.97 2.50
N LYS A 73 8.99 -2.55 1.49
CA LYS A 73 9.43 -2.47 0.08
C LYS A 73 9.34 -1.06 -0.47
N GLN A 74 8.31 -0.30 -0.08
CA GLN A 74 8.16 1.12 -0.44
C GLN A 74 8.95 2.06 0.48
N LYS A 75 9.64 1.53 1.51
CA LYS A 75 10.43 2.30 2.49
C LYS A 75 9.63 3.42 3.14
N LEU A 76 8.39 3.14 3.51
CA LEU A 76 7.48 4.13 4.05
C LEU A 76 7.82 4.47 5.51
N SER A 77 7.64 5.73 5.89
CA SER A 77 7.81 6.18 7.27
C SER A 77 6.62 5.76 8.15
N HIS A 78 6.82 5.79 9.46
CA HIS A 78 5.77 5.48 10.44
C HIS A 78 4.44 6.21 10.13
N GLY A 79 3.33 5.48 10.17
CA GLY A 79 1.99 6.01 9.91
C GLY A 79 1.58 6.09 8.43
N TRP A 80 2.48 5.71 7.51
CA TRP A 80 2.17 5.54 6.09
C TRP A 80 1.88 4.08 5.76
N PHE A 81 0.93 3.86 4.86
CA PHE A 81 0.48 2.54 4.40
C PHE A 81 0.19 2.59 2.90
N VAL A 82 -0.15 1.46 2.29
CA VAL A 82 -0.38 1.37 0.84
C VAL A 82 -1.84 1.02 0.55
N ASN A 83 -2.57 1.92 -0.12
CA ASN A 83 -3.99 1.75 -0.45
C ASN A 83 -4.22 0.75 -1.60
N SER A 84 -5.47 0.41 -1.92
CA SER A 84 -5.77 -0.66 -2.90
C SER A 84 -5.24 -0.43 -4.33
N ASP A 85 -4.85 0.80 -4.67
CA ASP A 85 -4.27 1.14 -5.97
C ASP A 85 -2.73 1.13 -5.95
N GLY A 86 -2.12 0.68 -4.84
CA GLY A 86 -0.66 0.67 -4.64
C GLY A 86 -0.04 1.99 -4.25
N ALA A 87 -0.85 3.05 -4.07
CA ALA A 87 -0.33 4.35 -3.66
C ALA A 87 -0.11 4.42 -2.15
N SER A 88 0.98 5.04 -1.75
CA SER A 88 1.22 5.42 -0.36
C SER A 88 0.13 6.38 0.11
N ALA A 89 -0.31 6.21 1.35
CA ALA A 89 -1.35 7.00 1.97
C ALA A 89 -1.06 7.15 3.46
N ARG A 90 -1.36 8.31 4.01
CA ARG A 90 -1.17 8.61 5.44
C ARG A 90 -2.51 8.84 6.13
N LYS A 91 -2.58 8.48 7.40
CA LYS A 91 -3.75 8.77 8.24
C LYS A 91 -3.75 10.25 8.64
N SER A 92 -4.84 10.95 8.38
CA SER A 92 -5.04 12.32 8.90
C SER A 92 -5.27 12.28 10.41
N VAL A 93 -4.57 13.13 11.14
CA VAL A 93 -4.77 13.28 12.59
C VAL A 93 -6.15 13.85 12.91
N GLN A 94 -6.68 14.72 12.03
CA GLN A 94 -7.96 15.41 12.21
C GLN A 94 -9.14 14.49 11.88
N THR A 95 -9.18 13.94 10.66
CA THR A 95 -10.34 13.16 10.19
C THR A 95 -10.25 11.67 10.50
N LYS A 96 -9.08 11.18 10.95
CA LYS A 96 -8.76 9.76 11.15
C LYS A 96 -8.87 8.88 9.89
N LEU A 97 -9.09 9.48 8.71
CA LEU A 97 -9.13 8.78 7.42
C LEU A 97 -7.76 8.79 6.74
N PHE A 98 -7.54 7.85 5.82
CA PHE A 98 -6.36 7.84 4.95
C PHE A 98 -6.53 8.72 3.71
N TYR A 99 -5.42 9.32 3.27
CA TYR A 99 -5.35 10.16 2.07
C TYR A 99 -4.04 9.87 1.33
N CYS A 100 -4.11 9.74 0.00
CA CYS A 100 -2.94 9.51 -0.85
C CYS A 100 -2.45 10.76 -1.59
N GLY A 101 -3.20 11.87 -1.56
CA GLY A 101 -2.82 13.12 -2.22
C GLY A 101 -2.70 13.02 -3.75
N ARG A 102 -3.13 11.93 -4.39
CA ARG A 102 -3.16 11.81 -5.85
C ARG A 102 -4.36 12.55 -6.43
N ARG A 103 -4.22 13.06 -7.66
CA ARG A 103 -5.28 13.71 -8.44
C ARG A 103 -6.19 12.66 -9.10
N VAL A 104 -7.06 12.03 -8.32
CA VAL A 104 -7.92 10.91 -8.74
C VAL A 104 -9.42 11.19 -8.60
N LEU A 105 -9.77 12.44 -8.30
CA LEU A 105 -11.15 12.89 -8.07
C LEU A 105 -11.57 13.95 -9.10
N MET A 106 -10.95 13.92 -10.29
CA MET A 106 -11.35 14.79 -11.40
C MET A 106 -12.83 14.61 -11.73
N GLY A 107 -13.56 15.72 -11.77
CA GLY A 107 -15.01 15.73 -12.05
C GLY A 107 -15.90 15.51 -10.82
N VAL A 108 -15.35 15.30 -9.63
CA VAL A 108 -16.13 15.33 -8.39
C VAL A 108 -16.45 16.78 -8.03
N LEU A 109 -17.74 17.12 -7.99
CA LEU A 109 -18.21 18.47 -7.71
C LEU A 109 -17.79 18.92 -6.30
N GLY A 110 -17.29 20.17 -6.21
CA GLY A 110 -16.93 20.78 -4.93
C GLY A 110 -15.59 20.32 -4.35
N CYS A 111 -14.68 19.76 -5.16
CA CYS A 111 -13.30 19.48 -4.76
C CYS A 111 -12.27 19.89 -5.82
N ASP A 112 -11.00 20.01 -5.41
CA ASP A 112 -9.85 20.35 -6.26
C ASP A 112 -9.35 19.18 -7.16
N GLY A 113 -10.00 18.02 -7.06
CA GLY A 113 -9.67 16.80 -7.78
C GLY A 113 -8.62 15.92 -7.09
N TYR A 114 -8.13 16.28 -5.90
CA TYR A 114 -7.13 15.54 -5.15
C TYR A 114 -7.74 14.75 -3.99
N CYS A 115 -7.13 13.61 -3.67
CA CYS A 115 -7.47 12.80 -2.51
C CYS A 115 -7.04 13.49 -1.20
N GLY A 116 -7.78 14.52 -0.81
CA GLY A 116 -7.87 15.22 0.48
C GLY A 116 -6.59 15.58 1.25
N PRO A 117 -6.74 15.95 2.53
CA PRO A 117 -7.98 16.43 3.17
C PRO A 117 -8.25 17.92 2.95
N THR A 118 -7.30 18.66 2.35
CA THR A 118 -7.50 20.07 1.97
C THR A 118 -8.23 20.09 0.64
N ASP A 119 -9.47 20.57 0.63
CA ASP A 119 -10.30 20.74 -0.57
C ASP A 119 -10.60 19.49 -1.39
N GLY A 120 -10.49 18.31 -0.77
CA GLY A 120 -10.86 17.04 -1.41
C GLY A 120 -11.24 15.91 -0.45
N PRO A 121 -12.15 15.01 -0.86
CA PRO A 121 -12.48 13.82 -0.08
C PRO A 121 -11.37 12.76 -0.18
N ASN A 122 -11.45 11.71 0.64
CA ASN A 122 -10.62 10.53 0.44
C ASN A 122 -11.14 9.70 -0.75
N CYS A 123 -10.25 9.31 -1.66
CA CYS A 123 -10.60 8.49 -2.81
C CYS A 123 -11.05 7.07 -2.41
N GLN A 124 -11.71 6.35 -3.32
CA GLN A 124 -12.25 5.01 -3.06
C GLN A 124 -11.18 4.04 -2.52
N ALA A 125 -9.95 4.10 -3.02
CA ALA A 125 -8.84 3.27 -2.55
C ALA A 125 -8.46 3.59 -1.09
N CYS A 126 -8.40 4.87 -0.74
CA CYS A 126 -8.15 5.33 0.62
C CYS A 126 -9.33 5.06 1.56
N GLN A 127 -10.58 5.10 1.08
CA GLN A 127 -11.75 4.66 1.86
C GLN A 127 -11.67 3.17 2.22
N LYS A 128 -11.23 2.31 1.29
CA LYS A 128 -10.98 0.89 1.56
C LYS A 128 -9.89 0.72 2.63
N LEU A 129 -8.82 1.50 2.56
CA LEU A 129 -7.75 1.48 3.57
C LEU A 129 -8.25 1.94 4.95
N SER A 130 -9.04 3.03 5.02
CA SER A 130 -9.63 3.50 6.29
C SER A 130 -10.49 2.45 6.99
N ARG A 131 -11.30 1.69 6.23
CA ARG A 131 -12.12 0.59 6.79
C ARG A 131 -11.30 -0.58 7.31
N GLN A 132 -10.02 -0.68 6.93
CA GLN A 132 -9.13 -1.76 7.33
C GLN A 132 -8.13 -1.34 8.42
N GLN A 133 -8.22 -0.10 8.94
CA GLN A 133 -7.20 0.46 9.83
C GLN A 133 -6.84 -0.44 11.02
N ASP A 134 -7.82 -1.09 11.64
CA ASP A 134 -7.61 -1.89 12.85
C ASP A 134 -6.78 -3.15 12.55
N ARG A 135 -6.90 -3.69 11.33
CA ARG A 135 -6.05 -4.81 10.88
C ARG A 135 -4.58 -4.44 10.84
N TYR A 136 -4.27 -3.16 10.62
CA TYR A 136 -2.90 -2.67 10.43
C TYR A 136 -2.32 -2.00 11.67
N ALA A 137 -3.03 -2.02 12.79
CA ALA A 137 -2.63 -1.37 14.03
C ALA A 137 -1.29 -1.90 14.60
N SER A 138 -0.88 -3.12 14.25
CA SER A 138 0.33 -3.79 14.77
C SER A 138 1.54 -3.73 13.83
N ILE A 139 1.50 -2.93 12.75
CA ILE A 139 2.61 -2.85 11.78
C ILE A 139 3.80 -2.04 12.32
N TRP A 140 3.56 -1.22 13.34
CA TRP A 140 4.51 -0.27 13.90
C TRP A 140 4.62 -0.40 15.41
#